data_AF-A0A099L1J7-F1
#
_entry.id   AF-A0A099L1J7-F1
#
_cell.length_a   1.000
_cell.length_b   1.000
_cell.length_c   1.000
_cell.angle_alpha   90.00
_cell.angle_beta   90.00
_cell.angle_gamma   90.00
#
_symmetry.space_group_name_H-M   'P 1'
#
loop_
_entity.id
_entity.type
_entity.pdbx_description
1 polymer ?
#
loop_
_entity_poly.entity_id
_entity_poly.type
_entity_poly.pdbx_seq_one_letter_code
_entity_poly.pdbx_strand_id
1 'polypeptide(L)' 'MRKIREVLRLNFDARLSIRKINASTKISVGAIQKLLTKARELRLGWPLPDDMNDGELAKLFYPQAD' A
#
# COMPACT_ATOMS: atom_id res chain seq x y z
N MET A 1 -7.49 -4.48 -5.63
CA MET A 1 -7.33 -4.09 -4.21
C MET A 1 -6.16 -4.79 -3.50
N ARG A 2 -5.90 -6.09 -3.74
CA ARG A 2 -4.69 -6.83 -3.27
C ARG A 2 -3.33 -6.13 -3.44
N LYS A 3 -3.21 -5.23 -4.42
CA LYS A 3 -1.97 -4.51 -4.73
C LYS A 3 -1.59 -3.45 -3.69
N ILE A 4 -2.54 -2.82 -2.98
CA ILE A 4 -2.21 -1.85 -1.92
C ILE A 4 -1.60 -2.61 -0.73
N ARG A 5 -2.32 -3.61 -0.20
CA ARG A 5 -1.87 -4.46 0.90
C ARG A 5 -0.48 -5.05 0.61
N GLU A 6 -0.27 -5.55 -0.60
CA GLU A 6 1.01 -6.12 -0.98
C GLU A 6 2.14 -5.09 -1.04
N VAL A 7 1.90 -3.88 -1.54
CA VAL A 7 2.90 -2.79 -1.52
C VAL A 7 3.27 -2.43 -0.08
N LEU A 8 2.28 -2.32 0.81
CA LEU A 8 2.51 -2.03 2.23
C LEU A 8 3.31 -3.15 2.89
N ARG A 9 2.93 -4.41 2.68
CA ARG A 9 3.67 -5.58 3.18
C ARG A 9 5.12 -5.56 2.72
N LEU A 10 5.36 -5.42 1.42
CA LEU A 10 6.71 -5.46 0.87
C LEU A 10 7.58 -4.30 1.37
N ASN A 11 6.99 -3.15 1.70
CA ASN A 11 7.75 -2.01 2.22
C ASN A 11 7.97 -2.06 3.73
N PHE A 12 6.94 -2.33 4.53
CA PHE A 12 7.02 -2.27 5.99
C PHE A 12 7.58 -3.55 6.61
N ASP A 13 7.15 -4.71 6.10
CA ASP A 13 7.57 -6.02 6.62
C ASP A 13 8.89 -6.46 5.97
N ALA A 14 8.89 -6.56 4.64
CA ALA A 14 10.05 -7.05 3.89
C ALA A 14 11.12 -5.98 3.62
N ARG A 15 10.89 -4.72 4.03
CA ARG A 15 11.82 -3.58 3.90
C ARG A 15 12.40 -3.39 2.48
N LEU A 16 11.62 -3.74 1.45
CA LEU A 16 12.06 -3.61 0.08
C LEU A 16 12.04 -2.15 -0.39
N SER A 17 13.03 -1.80 -1.23
CA SER A 17 13.06 -0.51 -1.90
C SER A 17 11.95 -0.40 -2.95
N ILE A 18 11.55 0.83 -3.28
CA ILE A 18 10.49 1.08 -4.29
C ILE A 18 10.79 0.39 -5.63
N ARG A 19 12.07 0.33 -6.04
CA ARG A 19 12.49 -0.38 -7.26
C ARG A 19 12.25 -1.89 -7.17
N LYS A 20 12.55 -2.51 -6.03
CA LYS A 20 12.29 -3.95 -5.80
C LYS A 20 10.78 -4.23 -5.75
N ILE A 21 10.00 -3.37 -5.09
CA ILE A 21 8.53 -3.48 -5.05
C ILE A 21 7.94 -3.36 -6.45
N ASN A 22 8.43 -2.42 -7.27
CA ASN A 22 8.02 -2.29 -8.67
C ASN A 22 8.28 -3.58 -9.45
N ALA A 23 9.48 -4.15 -9.33
CA ALA A 23 9.83 -5.41 -10.00
C ALA A 23 8.92 -6.57 -9.57
N SER A 24 8.53 -6.65 -8.29
CA SER A 24 7.67 -7.72 -7.76
C SER A 24 6.18 -7.54 -8.10
N THR A 25 5.68 -6.31 -8.16
CA THR A 25 4.23 -6.02 -8.25
C THR A 25 3.77 -5.51 -9.62
N LYS A 26 4.72 -5.12 -10.47
CA LYS A 26 4.52 -4.42 -11.75
C LYS A 26 3.72 -3.11 -11.62
N ILE A 27 3.70 -2.50 -10.44
CA ILE A 27 3.09 -1.18 -10.19
C ILE A 27 4.11 -0.10 -10.49
N SER A 28 3.69 0.98 -11.16
CA SER A 28 4.60 2.10 -11.46
C SER A 28 5.22 2.68 -10.18
N VAL A 29 6.48 3.13 -10.28
CA VAL A 29 7.21 3.76 -9.16
C VAL A 29 6.42 4.92 -8.55
N GLY A 30 5.82 5.77 -9.39
CA GLY A 30 5.00 6.89 -8.93
C GLY A 30 3.75 6.45 -8.17
N ALA A 31 3.08 5.39 -8.59
CA ALA A 31 1.94 4.84 -7.86
C ALA A 31 2.37 4.22 -6.52
N ILE A 32 3.48 3.48 -6.47
CA ILE A 32 4.04 2.96 -5.21
C ILE A 32 4.38 4.11 -4.26
N GLN A 33 5.02 5.16 -4.74
CA GLN A 33 5.38 6.30 -3.91
C GLN A 33 4.15 7.02 -3.36
N LYS A 34 3.12 7.23 -4.19
CA LYS A 34 1.82 7.78 -3.74
C LYS A 34 1.19 6.91 -2.65
N LEU A 35 1.17 5.58 -2.82
CA LEU A 35 0.66 4.66 -1.81
C LEU A 35 1.45 4.78 -0.50
N LEU A 36 2.79 4.71 -0.54
CA LEU A 36 3.60 4.76 0.68
C LEU A 36 3.50 6.12 1.38
N THR A 37 3.46 7.23 0.64
CA THR A 37 3.23 8.56 1.21
C THR A 37 1.87 8.62 1.89
N LYS A 38 0.81 8.19 1.21
CA LYS A 38 -0.54 8.19 1.77
C LYS A 38 -0.65 7.29 3.01
N ALA A 39 0.00 6.13 3.00
CA ALA A 39 0.05 5.25 4.17
C ALA A 39 0.68 5.91 5.39
N ARG A 40 1.76 6.68 5.20
CA ARG A 40 2.40 7.45 6.28
C ARG A 40 1.51 8.58 6.79
N GLU A 41 0.83 9.30 5.90
CA GLU A 41 -0.15 10.34 6.27
C GLU A 41 -1.30 9.75 7.11
N LEU A 42 -1.80 8.58 6.71
CA LEU A 42 -2.83 7.83 7.43
C LEU A 42 -2.28 7.15 8.71
N ARG A 43 -0.97 7.28 8.98
CA ARG A 43 -0.27 6.62 10.09
C ARG A 43 -0.57 5.13 10.18
N LEU A 44 -0.68 4.47 9.03
CA LEU A 44 -0.93 3.04 8.96
C LEU A 44 0.29 2.28 9.49
N GLY A 45 0.05 1.40 10.45
CA GLY A 45 1.01 0.42 10.91
C GLY A 45 1.03 -0.82 10.01
N TRP A 46 2.05 -1.65 10.19
CA TRP A 46 2.07 -3.02 9.71
C TRP A 46 2.42 -3.96 10.87
N PRO A 47 1.76 -5.12 11.05
CA PRO A 47 0.67 -5.63 10.22
C PRO A 47 -0.61 -4.78 10.30
N LEU A 48 -1.42 -4.83 9.25
CA LEU A 48 -2.75 -4.21 9.28
C LEU A 48 -3.67 -4.99 10.25
N PRO A 49 -4.63 -4.32 10.90
CA PRO A 49 -5.65 -4.98 11.70
C PRO A 49 -6.41 -6.07 10.92
N ASP A 50 -6.79 -7.15 11.59
CA ASP A 50 -7.47 -8.30 10.96
C ASP A 50 -8.87 -7.97 10.44
N ASP A 51 -9.54 -6.99 11.05
CA ASP A 51 -10.82 -6.42 10.61
C ASP A 51 -10.66 -5.55 9.34
N MET A 52 -9.45 -5.04 9.08
CA MET A 52 -9.18 -4.19 7.93
C MET A 52 -9.07 -5.00 6.64
N ASN A 53 -10.17 -5.06 5.89
CA ASN A 53 -10.23 -5.75 4.61
C ASN A 53 -9.70 -4.90 3.44
N ASP A 54 -9.55 -5.52 2.27
CA ASP A 54 -9.05 -4.86 1.06
C ASP A 54 -9.96 -3.72 0.56
N GLY A 55 -11.27 -3.78 0.83
CA GLY A 55 -12.24 -2.77 0.43
C GLY A 55 -12.15 -1.51 1.29
N GLU A 56 -12.03 -1.66 2.60
CA GLU A 56 -11.78 -0.55 3.53
C GLU A 56 -10.44 0.12 3.26
N LEU A 57 -9.41 -0.68 2.99
CA LEU A 57 -8.12 -0.16 2.58
C LEU A 57 -8.23 0.64 1.27
N ALA A 58 -9.01 0.17 0.29
CA ALA A 58 -9.25 0.93 -0.93
C ALA A 58 -9.96 2.26 -0.66
N LYS A 59 -10.99 2.28 0.20
CA LYS A 59 -11.71 3.51 0.57
C LYS A 59 -10.80 4.54 1.27
N LEU A 60 -9.86 4.11 2.10
CA LEU A 60 -8.89 5.00 2.75
C LEU A 60 -7.93 5.66 1.75
N PHE A 61 -7.53 4.93 0.71
CA PHE A 61 -6.56 5.41 -0.28
C PHE A 61 -7.21 6.17 -1.43
N TYR A 62 -8.44 5.80 -1.79
CA TYR A 62 -9.20 6.35 -2.93
C TYR A 62 -10.63 6.70 -2.52
N PRO A 63 -10.84 7.70 -1.63
CA PRO A 63 -12.16 8.05 -1.12
C PRO A 63 -13.10 8.69 -2.15
N GLN A 64 -12.57 9.10 -3.31
CA GLN A 64 -13.32 9.73 -4.41
C GLN A 64 -13.38 8.85 -5.68
N ALA A 65 -12.90 7.61 -5.60
CA ALA A 65 -13.09 6.66 -6.69
C ALA A 65 -14.48 6.03 -6.57
N ASP A 66 -15.47 6.65 -7.22
CA ASP A 66 -16.73 6.01 -7.61
C ASP A 66 -16.50 5.06 -8.80
#